data_AF-A0A9Y2ACP4-F1
#
_entry.id   AF-A0A9Y2ACP4-F1
#
_cell.length_a   1.000
_cell.length_b   1.000
_cell.length_c   1.000
_cell.angle_alpha   90.00
_cell.angle_beta   90.00
_cell.angle_gamma   90.00
#
_symmetry.space_group_name_H-M   'P 1'
#
loop_
_entity.id
_entity.type
_entity.pdbx_description
1 polymer ?
#
loop_
_entity_poly.entity_id
_entity_poly.type
_entity_poly.pdbx_seq_one_letter_code
_entity_poly.pdbx_strand_id
1 'polypeptide(L)' 'MDLFGDRDDWSAGDGTFLTRDEVDELVTGLEVLRLHEEERDGPAFSGPKHWHTYQLVARRP' A
#
# COMPACT_ATOMS: atom_id res chain seq x y z
N MET A 1 2.75 -3.84 8.47
CA MET A 1 3.03 -2.45 8.07
C MET A 1 1.97 -2.03 7.08
N ASP A 2 1.74 -0.73 6.96
CA ASP A 2 0.82 -0.15 5.99
C ASP A 2 1.64 0.60 4.93
N LEU A 3 1.30 0.38 3.67
CA LEU A 3 1.96 0.96 2.50
C LEU A 3 0.94 1.70 1.65
N PHE A 4 1.38 2.76 0.98
CA PHE A 4 0.60 3.42 -0.06
C PHE A 4 0.83 2.75 -1.40
N GLY A 5 -0.23 2.64 -2.18
CA GLY A 5 -0.16 2.17 -3.55
C GLY A 5 -0.08 3.30 -4.57
N ASP A 6 0.38 2.96 -5.77
CA ASP A 6 0.58 3.88 -6.90
C ASP A 6 -0.68 4.64 -7.35
N ARG A 7 -1.85 4.02 -7.21
CA ARG A 7 -3.16 4.65 -7.51
C ARG A 7 -3.68 5.62 -6.44
N ASP A 8 -2.95 5.85 -5.35
CA ASP A 8 -3.36 6.78 -4.29
C ASP A 8 -3.25 8.24 -4.77
N ASP A 9 -4.19 9.14 -4.42
CA ASP A 9 -4.11 10.54 -4.90
C ASP A 9 -2.83 11.26 -4.47
N TRP A 10 -2.22 10.84 -3.36
CA TRP A 10 -0.96 11.42 -2.92
C TRP A 10 0.25 10.95 -3.74
N SER A 11 0.09 9.99 -4.64
CA SER A 11 1.19 9.44 -5.46
C SER A 11 1.79 10.45 -6.43
N ALA A 12 1.11 11.57 -6.69
CA ALA A 12 1.65 12.69 -7.47
C ALA A 12 2.69 13.53 -6.70
N GLY A 13 2.82 13.33 -5.38
CA GLY A 13 3.78 14.03 -4.53
C GLY A 13 5.05 13.23 -4.23
N ASP A 14 5.86 13.75 -3.32
CA ASP A 14 7.05 13.04 -2.82
C ASP A 14 6.63 11.90 -1.87
N GLY A 15 7.16 10.69 -2.09
CA GLY A 15 6.88 9.54 -1.22
C GLY A 15 7.24 8.21 -1.88
N THR A 16 6.82 7.12 -1.24
CA THR A 16 6.93 5.76 -1.79
C THR A 16 5.53 5.23 -1.99
N PHE A 17 5.20 4.96 -3.25
CA PHE A 17 3.91 4.46 -3.69
C PHE A 17 4.18 3.25 -4.57
N LEU A 18 3.60 2.11 -4.20
CA LEU A 18 3.97 0.82 -4.79
C LEU A 18 2.86 0.28 -5.67
N THR A 19 3.25 -0.26 -6.82
CA THR A 19 2.41 -1.18 -7.58
C THR A 19 2.26 -2.50 -6.83
N ARG A 20 1.30 -3.33 -7.24
CA ARG A 20 1.13 -4.65 -6.63
C ARG A 20 2.37 -5.54 -6.81
N ASP A 21 2.98 -5.50 -8.00
CA ASP A 21 4.16 -6.28 -8.32
C ASP A 21 5.35 -5.88 -7.44
N GLU A 22 5.56 -4.58 -7.20
CA GLU A 22 6.61 -4.09 -6.29
C GLU A 22 6.38 -4.52 -4.82
N VAL A 23 5.12 -4.62 -4.37
CA VAL A 23 4.79 -5.17 -3.05
C VAL A 23 5.14 -6.66 -2.98
N ASP A 24 4.82 -7.42 -4.03
CA ASP A 24 5.13 -8.85 -4.11
C ASP A 24 6.66 -9.09 -4.16
N GLU A 25 7.41 -8.23 -4.86
CA GLU A 25 8.88 -8.26 -4.84
C GLU A 25 9.44 -7.96 -3.45
N LEU A 26 8.90 -6.94 -2.75
CA LEU A 26 9.36 -6.53 -1.42
C LEU A 26 9.25 -7.64 -0.36
N VAL A 27 8.27 -8.54 -0.50
CA VAL A 27 8.04 -9.64 0.45
C VAL A 27 8.73 -10.94 0.04
N THR A 28 9.51 -10.92 -1.04
CA THR A 28 10.26 -12.10 -1.49
C THR A 28 11.17 -12.63 -0.37
N GLY A 29 11.04 -13.93 -0.07
CA GLY A 29 11.81 -14.60 0.98
C GLY A 29 11.22 -14.48 2.40
N LEU A 30 10.07 -13.83 2.56
CA LEU A 30 9.30 -13.82 3.80
C LEU A 30 8.13 -14.80 3.74
N GLU A 31 7.65 -15.23 4.90
CA GLU A 31 6.35 -15.88 5.01
C GLU A 31 5.28 -14.81 5.19
N VAL A 32 4.45 -14.61 4.16
CA VAL A 32 3.33 -13.66 4.18
C VAL A 32 2.15 -14.29 4.91
N LEU A 33 1.78 -13.73 6.06
CA LEU A 33 0.64 -14.16 6.87
C LEU A 33 -0.65 -13.47 6.42
N ARG A 34 -0.56 -12.21 5.98
CA ARG A 34 -1.67 -11.44 5.45
C ARG A 34 -1.15 -10.36 4.50
N LEU A 35 -1.77 -10.26 3.34
CA LEU A 35 -1.67 -9.10 2.45
C LEU A 35 -3.09 -8.71 2.06
N HIS A 36 -3.48 -7.48 2.41
CA HIS A 36 -4.79 -6.93 2.09
C HIS A 36 -4.62 -5.61 1.36
N GLU A 37 -5.10 -5.57 0.12
CA GLU A 37 -5.15 -4.38 -0.71
C GLU A 37 -6.53 -3.73 -0.53
N GLU A 38 -6.55 -2.43 -0.26
CA GLU A 38 -7.76 -1.64 -0.12
C GLU A 38 -7.69 -0.43 -1.06
N GLU A 39 -8.75 -0.25 -1.84
CA GLU A 39 -8.94 0.87 -2.75
C GLU A 39 -10.32 1.48 -2.48
N ARG A 40 -10.36 2.77 -2.12
CA ARG A 40 -11.60 3.44 -1.75
C ARG A 40 -11.49 4.96 -1.80
N ASP A 41 -12.62 5.61 -2.03
CA ASP A 41 -12.74 7.04 -1.76
C ASP A 41 -13.04 7.29 -0.28
N GLY A 42 -12.45 8.33 0.29
CA GLY A 42 -12.63 8.66 1.71
C GLY A 42 -12.08 10.02 2.12
N PRO A 43 -12.37 10.47 3.35
CA PRO A 43 -11.88 11.76 3.85
C PRO A 43 -10.38 11.70 4.17
N ALA A 44 -9.66 12.77 3.85
CA ALA A 44 -8.32 13.06 4.32
C ALA A 44 -8.29 14.48 4.93
N PHE A 45 -7.18 14.84 5.60
CA PHE A 45 -7.00 16.19 6.15
C PHE A 45 -7.06 17.28 5.06
N SER A 46 -6.61 16.95 3.84
CA SER A 46 -6.65 17.83 2.67
C SER A 46 -8.02 17.90 1.97
N GLY A 47 -9.04 17.16 2.45
CA GLY A 47 -10.33 17.00 1.79
C GLY A 47 -10.58 15.55 1.34
N PRO A 48 -11.66 15.29 0.58
CA PRO A 48 -11.92 13.99 -0.02
C PRO A 48 -10.74 13.54 -0.88
N LYS A 49 -10.46 12.24 -0.85
CA LYS A 49 -9.30 11.62 -1.47
C LYS A 49 -9.60 10.19 -1.89
N HIS A 50 -9.02 9.78 -3.00
CA HIS A 50 -8.86 8.38 -3.38
C HIS A 50 -7.68 7.75 -2.61
N TRP A 51 -7.97 6.69 -1.87
CA TRP A 51 -7.01 5.91 -1.10
C TRP A 51 -6.70 4.62 -1.81
N HIS A 52 -5.41 4.31 -1.93
CA HIS A 52 -4.94 2.99 -2.36
C HIS A 52 -3.85 2.54 -1.40
N THR A 53 -4.08 1.44 -0.68
CA THR A 53 -3.19 0.99 0.40
C THR A 53 -3.03 -0.52 0.44
N TYR A 54 -1.89 -0.96 0.99
CA TYR A 54 -1.64 -2.35 1.31
C TYR A 54 -1.36 -2.52 2.80
N GLN A 55 -2.07 -3.44 3.43
CA GLN A 55 -1.81 -3.89 4.80
C GLN A 55 -1.11 -5.24 4.76
N LEU A 56 0.13 -5.26 5.24
CA LEU A 56 0.99 -6.43 5.18
C LEU A 56 1.39 -6.92 6.58
N VAL A 57 1.22 -8.22 6.81
CA VAL A 57 1.79 -8.96 7.94
C VAL A 57 2.62 -10.10 7.38
N ALA A 58 3.92 -10.09 7.67
CA ALA A 58 4.86 -11.12 7.24
C ALA A 58 5.85 -11.41 8.37
N ARG A 59 6.46 -12.60 8.33
CA ARG A 59 7.55 -12.99 9.25
C ARG A 59 8.73 -13.56 8.49
N ARG A 60 9.89 -13.60 9.15
CA ARG A 60 11.00 -14.42 8.68
C ARG A 60 10.63 -15.90 8.82
N PRO A 61 11.06 -16.75 7.88
CA PRO A 61 10.84 -18.20 7.94
C PRO A 61 11.34 -18.83 9.24
#